data_AF-A0A376L5E2-F1
#
_entry.id   AF-A0A376L5E2-F1
#
_cell.length_a   1.000
_cell.length_b   1.000
_cell.length_c   1.000
_cell.angle_alpha   90.00
_cell.angle_beta   90.00
_cell.angle_gamma   90.00
#
_symmetry.space_group_name_H-M   'P 1'
#
loop_
_entity.id
_entity.type
_entity.pdbx_description
1 polymer ?
#
loop_
_entity_poly.entity_id
_entity_poly.type
_entity_poly.pdbx_seq_one_letter_code
_entity_poly.pdbx_strand_id
1 'polypeptide(L)'
;MWYINSQKDEGLRPHHIQSYGNPVEQTWQKVYQAYQEACDRAGLVDFAELLLRAHELWLNKPHILQHYRERFTNILVDEFQDTNNIQYAWIRLLAGDTGKVMIVGDDDQSIYGWRGAQVENIQRFLNDFPGAETIRLEQNYRSTSNILSAANALIENNNGASG
;
A
#
# COMPACT_ATOMS: atom_id res chain seq x y z
N MET A 1 8.83 0.85 -18.14
CA MET A 1 8.71 1.74 -16.95
C MET A 1 7.76 1.21 -15.87
N TRP A 2 7.06 0.08 -16.09
CA TRP A 2 6.23 -0.58 -15.07
C TRP A 2 7.05 -1.39 -14.05
N TYR A 3 8.10 -2.09 -14.49
CA TYR A 3 8.94 -2.90 -13.60
C TYR A 3 9.56 -2.09 -12.45
N ILE A 4 10.25 -0.98 -12.74
CA ILE A 4 10.90 -0.15 -11.72
C ILE A 4 9.89 0.34 -10.68
N ASN A 5 8.73 0.84 -11.13
CA ASN A 5 7.69 1.32 -10.22
C ASN A 5 7.16 0.20 -9.34
N SER A 6 6.87 -0.96 -9.93
CA SER A 6 6.43 -2.15 -9.19
C SER A 6 7.46 -2.56 -8.13
N GLN A 7 8.77 -2.57 -8.45
CA GLN A 7 9.80 -2.86 -7.45
C GLN A 7 9.83 -1.82 -6.33
N LYS A 8 9.64 -0.53 -6.63
CA LYS A 8 9.56 0.53 -5.61
C LYS A 8 8.30 0.40 -4.73
N ASP A 9 7.17 0.02 -5.31
CA ASP A 9 5.92 -0.23 -4.60
C ASP A 9 6.03 -1.43 -3.65
N GLU A 10 6.92 -2.39 -3.97
CA GLU A 10 7.34 -3.50 -3.09
C GLU A 10 8.42 -3.10 -2.07
N GLY A 11 8.88 -1.85 -2.07
CA GLY A 11 9.94 -1.37 -1.20
C GLY A 11 11.35 -1.84 -1.59
N LEU A 12 11.54 -2.31 -2.82
CA LEU A 12 12.80 -2.90 -3.28
C LEU A 12 13.68 -1.88 -4.01
N ARG A 13 14.94 -1.82 -3.58
CA ARG A 13 16.05 -1.16 -4.29
C ARG A 13 16.70 -2.15 -5.24
N PRO A 14 17.46 -1.70 -6.25
CA PRO A 14 18.09 -2.60 -7.22
C PRO A 14 18.93 -3.71 -6.55
N HIS A 15 19.61 -3.42 -5.45
CA HIS A 15 20.42 -4.39 -4.72
C HIS A 15 19.62 -5.40 -3.88
N HIS A 16 18.33 -5.15 -3.63
CA HIS A 16 17.43 -6.11 -2.98
C HIS A 16 16.91 -7.17 -3.96
N ILE A 17 16.98 -6.91 -5.26
CA ILE A 17 16.42 -7.79 -6.29
C ILE A 17 17.34 -9.00 -6.48
N GLN A 18 16.80 -10.20 -6.24
CA GLN A 18 17.49 -11.45 -6.46
C GLN A 18 17.08 -12.06 -7.79
N SER A 19 18.02 -12.13 -8.72
CA SER A 19 17.72 -12.56 -10.09
C SER A 19 17.61 -14.08 -10.26
N TYR A 20 18.05 -14.87 -9.27
CA TYR A 20 18.08 -16.34 -9.29
C TYR A 20 18.54 -16.98 -10.62
N GLY A 21 19.52 -16.37 -11.29
CA GLY A 21 20.03 -16.83 -12.58
C GLY A 21 19.14 -16.54 -13.80
N ASN A 22 18.00 -15.85 -13.65
CA ASN A 22 17.16 -15.40 -14.77
C ASN A 22 17.84 -14.22 -15.51
N PRO A 23 18.21 -14.37 -16.80
CA PRO A 23 18.91 -13.33 -17.55
C PRO A 23 18.08 -12.06 -17.78
N VAL A 24 16.75 -12.19 -17.88
CA VAL A 24 15.83 -11.05 -18.06
C VAL A 24 15.79 -10.23 -16.78
N GLU A 25 15.70 -10.89 -15.63
CA GLU A 25 15.67 -10.22 -14.32
C GLU A 25 16.99 -9.49 -14.04
N GLN A 26 18.13 -10.10 -14.37
CA GLN A 26 19.45 -9.44 -14.28
C GLN A 26 19.54 -8.18 -15.15
N THR A 27 18.93 -8.24 -16.34
CA THR A 27 18.91 -7.09 -17.25
C THR A 27 18.06 -5.97 -16.65
N TRP A 28 16.88 -6.29 -16.12
CA TRP A 28 16.01 -5.32 -15.46
C TRP A 28 16.64 -4.71 -14.20
N GLN A 29 17.33 -5.52 -13.39
CA GLN A 29 18.08 -5.03 -12.24
C GLN A 29 19.15 -4.01 -12.64
N LYS A 30 19.92 -4.27 -13.70
CA LYS A 30 20.91 -3.32 -14.24
C LYS A 30 20.26 -2.04 -14.77
N VAL A 31 19.13 -2.15 -15.45
CA VAL A 31 18.36 -0.99 -15.94
C VAL A 31 17.85 -0.14 -14.77
N TYR A 32 17.30 -0.78 -13.73
CA TYR A 32 16.84 -0.08 -12.53
C TYR A 32 18.01 0.62 -11.82
N GLN A 33 19.15 -0.06 -11.64
CA GLN A 33 20.35 0.54 -11.06
C GLN A 33 20.78 1.81 -11.84
N ALA A 34 20.91 1.71 -13.16
CA ALA A 34 21.32 2.84 -13.99
C ALA A 34 20.30 3.99 -13.97
N TYR A 35 19.00 3.67 -13.94
CA TYR A 35 17.92 4.64 -13.80
C TYR A 35 18.00 5.38 -12.46
N GLN A 36 18.12 4.65 -11.35
CA GLN A 36 18.21 5.23 -10.01
C GLN A 36 19.43 6.15 -9.90
N GLU A 37 20.60 5.71 -10.37
CA GLU A 37 21.81 6.53 -10.37
C GLU A 37 21.66 7.82 -11.20
N ALA A 38 20.96 7.75 -12.34
CA ALA A 38 20.69 8.93 -13.15
C ALA A 38 19.77 9.93 -12.42
N CYS A 39 18.70 9.43 -11.78
CA CYS A 39 17.81 10.24 -10.95
C CYS A 39 18.57 10.87 -9.77
N ASP A 40 19.39 10.08 -9.06
CA ASP A 40 20.18 10.54 -7.91
C ASP A 40 21.14 11.66 -8.29
N ARG A 41 21.88 11.49 -9.40
CA ARG A 41 22.82 12.53 -9.89
C ARG A 41 22.11 13.82 -10.29
N ALA A 42 20.89 13.72 -10.80
CA ALA A 42 20.10 14.86 -11.25
C ALA A 42 19.21 15.46 -10.14
N GLY A 43 19.16 14.87 -8.94
CA GLY A 43 18.26 15.28 -7.87
C GLY A 43 16.78 15.08 -8.19
N LEU A 44 16.46 14.09 -9.04
CA LEU A 44 15.09 13.80 -9.48
C LEU A 44 14.43 12.74 -8.60
N VAL A 45 13.12 12.93 -8.38
CA VAL A 45 12.29 12.03 -7.57
C VAL A 45 11.00 11.76 -8.36
N ASP A 46 10.73 10.48 -8.64
CA ASP A 46 9.45 10.05 -9.21
C ASP A 46 8.42 9.77 -8.10
N PHE A 47 7.18 9.45 -8.47
CA PHE A 47 6.09 9.30 -7.51
C PHE A 47 6.31 8.18 -6.49
N ALA A 48 6.72 6.98 -6.92
CA ALA A 48 6.98 5.87 -6.01
C ALA A 48 8.23 6.13 -5.13
N GLU A 49 9.20 6.86 -5.68
CA GLU A 49 10.39 7.28 -4.96
C GLU A 49 10.08 8.17 -3.74
N LEU A 50 9.04 9.00 -3.80
CA LEU A 50 8.64 9.84 -2.66
C LEU A 50 8.35 9.00 -1.41
N LEU A 51 7.54 7.94 -1.56
CA LEU A 51 7.17 7.06 -0.46
C LEU A 51 8.33 6.19 -0.01
N LEU A 52 9.06 5.58 -0.95
CA LEU A 52 10.17 4.71 -0.61
C LEU A 52 11.28 5.47 0.13
N ARG A 53 11.64 6.68 -0.32
CA ARG A 53 12.61 7.52 0.41
C ARG A 53 12.11 7.99 1.76
N ALA A 54 10.83 8.35 1.87
CA ALA A 54 10.26 8.75 3.16
C ALA A 54 10.29 7.60 4.16
N HIS A 55 9.97 6.38 3.71
CA HIS A 55 10.07 5.17 4.51
C HIS A 55 11.51 4.90 4.95
N GLU A 56 12.46 4.92 4.02
CA GLU A 56 13.90 4.75 4.33
C GLU A 56 14.45 5.82 5.26
N LEU A 57 14.00 7.07 5.11
CA LEU A 57 14.39 8.17 5.98
C LEU A 57 13.99 7.86 7.43
N TRP A 58 12.77 7.43 7.66
CA TRP A 58 12.29 7.09 9.00
C TRP A 58 12.97 5.88 9.60
N LEU A 59 13.25 4.84 8.80
CA LEU A 59 14.04 3.69 9.26
C LEU A 59 15.45 4.08 9.71
N ASN A 60 16.09 4.99 8.97
CA ASN A 60 17.48 5.38 9.21
C ASN A 60 17.64 6.58 10.16
N LYS A 61 16.56 7.33 10.44
CA LYS A 61 16.57 8.53 11.28
C LYS A 61 15.43 8.47 12.32
N PRO A 62 15.58 7.68 13.40
CA PRO A 62 14.53 7.48 14.39
C PRO A 62 14.02 8.77 15.05
N HIS A 63 14.87 9.79 15.21
CA HIS A 63 14.46 11.08 15.76
C HIS A 63 13.47 11.83 14.86
N ILE A 64 13.57 11.68 13.53
CA ILE A 64 12.61 12.25 12.58
C ILE A 64 11.29 11.49 12.66
N LEU A 65 11.35 10.16 12.67
CA LEU A 65 10.17 9.33 12.85
C LEU A 65 9.43 9.67 14.16
N GLN A 66 10.18 9.82 15.26
CA GLN A 66 9.63 10.17 16.56
C GLN A 66 8.91 11.53 16.55
N HIS A 67 9.48 12.54 15.90
CA HIS A 67 8.81 13.83 15.70
C HIS A 67 7.43 13.68 15.03
N TYR A 68 7.31 12.81 14.03
CA TYR A 68 6.04 12.56 13.36
C TYR A 68 5.07 11.70 14.16
N ARG A 69 5.57 10.70 14.91
CA ARG A 69 4.78 9.90 15.85
C ARG A 69 4.11 10.73 16.94
N GLU A 70 4.85 11.70 17.48
CA GLU A 70 4.32 12.64 18.48
C GLU A 70 3.24 13.56 17.91
N ARG A 71 3.36 13.92 16.63
CA ARG A 71 2.41 14.78 15.94
C ARG A 71 1.16 14.04 15.47
N PHE A 72 1.31 12.81 14.98
CA PHE A 72 0.26 12.02 14.36
C PHE A 72 -0.10 10.82 15.22
N THR A 73 -0.71 11.09 16.37
CA THR A 73 -1.14 10.06 17.33
C THR A 73 -2.38 9.29 16.86
N ASN A 74 -3.17 9.87 15.96
CA ASN A 74 -4.36 9.26 15.36
C ASN A 74 -4.21 9.34 13.84
N ILE A 75 -4.32 8.20 13.16
CA ILE A 75 -4.10 8.06 11.72
C ILE A 75 -5.39 7.50 11.12
N LEU A 76 -6.00 8.24 10.20
CA LEU A 76 -7.16 7.79 9.44
C LEU A 76 -6.73 7.56 7.99
N VAL A 77 -7.00 6.37 7.47
CA VAL A 77 -6.65 6.00 6.10
C VAL A 77 -7.94 5.58 5.38
N ASP A 78 -8.24 6.27 4.29
CA ASP A 78 -9.38 5.98 3.42
C ASP A 78 -8.94 5.12 2.23
N GLU A 79 -9.88 4.47 1.56
CA GLU A 79 -9.65 3.59 0.40
C GLU A 79 -8.54 2.55 0.64
N PHE A 80 -8.55 1.94 1.82
CA PHE A 80 -7.45 1.09 2.28
C PHE A 80 -7.24 -0.18 1.43
N GLN A 81 -8.29 -0.65 0.76
CA GLN A 81 -8.24 -1.77 -0.19
C GLN A 81 -7.32 -1.51 -1.39
N ASP A 82 -7.00 -0.24 -1.69
CA ASP A 82 -6.14 0.16 -2.81
C ASP A 82 -4.67 0.35 -2.41
N THR A 83 -4.33 0.08 -1.15
CA THR A 83 -2.96 0.27 -0.65
C THR A 83 -2.00 -0.80 -1.18
N ASN A 84 -0.78 -0.38 -1.53
CA ASN A 84 0.34 -1.27 -1.88
C ASN A 84 1.24 -1.57 -0.66
N ASN A 85 2.25 -2.43 -0.86
CA ASN A 85 3.12 -2.89 0.23
C ASN A 85 3.92 -1.76 0.89
N ILE A 86 4.49 -0.82 0.12
CA ILE A 86 5.25 0.30 0.71
C ILE A 86 4.35 1.28 1.46
N GLN A 87 3.12 1.52 1.00
CA GLN A 87 2.14 2.35 1.72
C GLN A 87 1.77 1.71 3.06
N TYR A 88 1.47 0.41 3.06
CA TYR A 88 1.17 -0.34 4.29
C TYR A 88 2.35 -0.30 5.28
N ALA A 89 3.57 -0.57 4.80
CA ALA A 89 4.79 -0.51 5.62
C ALA A 89 5.02 0.89 6.21
N TRP A 90 4.76 1.94 5.43
CA TRP A 90 4.87 3.33 5.88
C TRP A 90 3.86 3.66 6.99
N ILE A 91 2.61 3.22 6.86
CA ILE A 91 1.57 3.38 7.89
C ILE A 91 1.95 2.64 9.18
N ARG A 92 2.41 1.37 9.07
CA ARG A 92 2.87 0.59 10.22
C ARG A 92 4.05 1.25 10.93
N LEU A 93 5.02 1.75 10.16
CA LEU A 93 6.18 2.45 10.72
C LEU A 93 5.76 3.74 11.42
N LEU A 94 4.87 4.54 10.84
CA LEU A 94 4.36 5.75 11.48
C LEU A 94 3.57 5.43 12.75
N ALA A 95 2.65 4.47 12.70
CA ALA A 95 1.82 4.10 13.84
C ALA A 95 2.67 3.61 15.03
N GLY A 96 3.68 2.77 14.76
CA GLY A 96 4.45 2.11 15.81
C GLY A 96 3.53 1.38 16.80
N ASP A 97 3.95 1.33 18.06
CA ASP A 97 3.21 0.60 19.11
C ASP A 97 2.10 1.44 19.77
N THR A 98 2.14 2.77 19.59
CA THR A 98 1.29 3.71 20.35
C THR A 98 0.27 4.47 19.49
N GLY A 99 0.44 4.48 18.17
CA GLY A 99 -0.45 5.17 17.24
C GLY A 99 -1.81 4.48 17.15
N LYS A 100 -2.88 5.28 17.10
CA LYS A 100 -4.25 4.80 16.88
C LYS A 100 -4.56 4.88 15.39
N VAL A 101 -4.75 3.74 14.75
CA VAL A 101 -5.02 3.68 13.31
C VAL A 101 -6.47 3.26 13.08
N MET A 102 -7.17 4.04 12.26
CA MET A 102 -8.47 3.69 11.71
C MET A 102 -8.33 3.60 10.20
N ILE A 103 -8.77 2.49 9.63
CA ILE A 103 -8.82 2.29 8.18
C ILE A 103 -10.27 2.24 7.72
N VAL A 104 -10.53 2.72 6.52
CA VAL A 104 -11.81 2.63 5.83
C VAL A 104 -11.54 2.03 4.46
N GLY A 105 -12.33 1.04 4.08
CA GLY A 105 -12.21 0.39 2.79
C GLY A 105 -13.35 -0.58 2.51
N ASP A 106 -13.47 -0.98 1.26
CA ASP A 106 -14.47 -1.93 0.76
C ASP A 106 -13.77 -2.95 -0.15
N ASP A 107 -13.69 -4.21 0.30
CA ASP A 107 -13.01 -5.29 -0.42
C ASP A 107 -13.64 -5.53 -1.80
N ASP A 108 -14.95 -5.37 -1.94
CA ASP A 108 -15.68 -5.56 -3.20
C ASP A 108 -15.41 -4.44 -4.21
N GLN A 109 -14.80 -3.33 -3.77
CA GLN A 109 -14.41 -2.19 -4.62
C GLN A 109 -12.92 -2.17 -4.99
N SER A 110 -12.15 -3.20 -4.64
CA SER A 110 -10.73 -3.27 -5.04
C SER A 110 -10.57 -3.52 -6.55
N ILE A 111 -10.58 -2.45 -7.34
CA ILE A 111 -10.43 -2.49 -8.81
C ILE A 111 -9.00 -2.15 -9.28
N TYR A 112 -8.10 -1.82 -8.34
CA TYR A 112 -6.72 -1.39 -8.63
C TYR A 112 -5.66 -2.47 -8.45
N GLY A 113 -6.02 -3.77 -8.43
CA GLY A 113 -5.05 -4.86 -8.33
C GLY A 113 -3.92 -4.82 -9.39
N TRP A 114 -4.20 -4.31 -10.60
CA TRP A 114 -3.19 -4.11 -11.65
C TRP A 114 -2.14 -3.02 -11.36
N ARG A 115 -2.36 -2.18 -10.34
CA ARG A 115 -1.41 -1.18 -9.81
C ARG A 115 -0.66 -1.64 -8.56
N GLY A 116 -0.82 -2.90 -8.14
CA GLY A 116 -0.17 -3.44 -6.96
C GLY A 116 -0.92 -3.18 -5.64
N ALA A 117 -2.19 -2.78 -5.70
CA ALA A 117 -3.08 -2.86 -4.54
C ALA A 117 -3.13 -4.32 -4.03
N GLN A 118 -3.08 -4.50 -2.71
CA GLN A 118 -3.14 -5.82 -2.07
C GLN A 118 -4.36 -5.84 -1.16
N VAL A 119 -5.44 -6.50 -1.57
CA VAL A 119 -6.65 -6.69 -0.74
C VAL A 119 -6.29 -7.39 0.58
N GLU A 120 -5.26 -8.22 0.54
CA GLU A 120 -4.68 -8.88 1.71
C GLU A 120 -4.21 -7.90 2.79
N ASN A 121 -3.97 -6.62 2.47
CA ASN A 121 -3.59 -5.62 3.46
C ASN A 121 -4.67 -5.38 4.51
N ILE A 122 -5.97 -5.53 4.17
CA ILE A 122 -7.06 -5.43 5.16
C ILE A 122 -6.94 -6.59 6.17
N GLN A 123 -6.75 -7.81 5.67
CA GLN A 123 -6.54 -8.97 6.56
C GLN A 123 -5.23 -8.86 7.35
N ARG A 124 -4.14 -8.39 6.73
CA ARG A 124 -2.86 -8.13 7.41
C ARG A 124 -3.02 -7.08 8.50
N PHE A 125 -3.78 -6.02 8.27
CA PHE A 125 -4.07 -4.99 9.26
C PHE A 125 -4.71 -5.59 10.52
N LEU A 126 -5.72 -6.45 10.37
CA LEU A 126 -6.37 -7.11 11.51
C LEU A 126 -5.41 -8.02 12.30
N ASN A 127 -4.45 -8.65 11.62
CA ASN A 127 -3.41 -9.45 12.29
C ASN A 127 -2.39 -8.57 13.03
N ASP A 128 -2.00 -7.46 12.41
CA ASP A 128 -0.96 -6.54 12.87
C ASP A 128 -1.45 -5.57 13.96
N PHE A 129 -2.77 -5.37 14.05
CA PHE A 129 -3.48 -4.58 15.05
C PHE A 129 -4.57 -5.46 15.69
N PRO A 130 -4.21 -6.43 16.57
CA PRO A 130 -5.16 -7.41 17.11
C PRO A 130 -6.25 -6.80 18.01
N GLY A 131 -6.10 -5.54 18.43
CA GLY A 131 -7.13 -4.78 19.15
C GLY A 131 -8.05 -3.96 18.24
N ALA A 132 -7.96 -4.11 16.91
CA ALA A 132 -8.83 -3.41 15.98
C ALA A 132 -10.27 -3.90 16.11
N GLU A 133 -11.21 -2.95 16.10
CA GLU A 133 -12.64 -3.23 16.05
C GLU A 133 -13.14 -3.05 14.61
N THR A 134 -13.88 -4.03 14.10
CA THR A 134 -14.48 -3.98 12.76
C THR A 134 -15.92 -3.49 12.86
N ILE A 135 -16.24 -2.42 12.11
CA ILE A 135 -17.59 -1.86 12.00
C ILE A 135 -18.03 -1.95 10.54
N ARG A 136 -19.14 -2.65 10.26
CA ARG A 136 -19.73 -2.74 8.92
C ARG A 136 -20.79 -1.66 8.73
N LEU A 137 -20.74 -0.94 7.62
CA LEU A 137 -21.72 0.07 7.23
C LEU A 137 -22.58 -0.46 6.08
N GLU A 138 -23.65 -1.19 6.40
CA GLU A 138 -24.48 -1.90 5.42
C GLU A 138 -25.58 -1.03 4.80
N GLN A 139 -25.85 0.14 5.36
CA GLN A 139 -26.88 1.03 4.86
C GLN A 139 -26.33 1.94 3.76
N ASN A 140 -26.85 1.78 2.55
CA ASN A 140 -26.54 2.68 1.44
C ASN A 140 -27.44 3.94 1.47
N TYR A 141 -26.82 5.10 1.35
CA TYR A 141 -27.51 6.41 1.29
C TYR A 141 -27.42 7.10 -0.07
N ARG A 142 -26.72 6.50 -1.05
CA ARG A 142 -26.42 7.12 -2.35
C ARG A 142 -27.40 6.73 -3.44
N SER A 143 -27.82 5.45 -3.46
CA SER A 143 -28.53 4.82 -4.57
C SER A 143 -29.91 4.31 -4.13
N THR A 144 -30.85 4.22 -5.08
CA THR A 144 -32.17 3.63 -4.83
C THR A 144 -32.10 2.11 -4.74
N SER A 145 -33.12 1.48 -4.14
CA SER A 145 -33.19 0.03 -3.95
C SER A 145 -32.99 -0.78 -5.24
N ASN A 146 -33.57 -0.33 -6.36
CA ASN A 146 -33.41 -1.02 -7.65
C ASN A 146 -31.96 -1.08 -8.13
N ILE A 147 -31.17 -0.03 -7.89
CA ILE A 147 -29.75 0.03 -8.29
C ILE A 147 -28.94 -0.90 -7.38
N LEU A 148 -29.23 -0.91 -6.07
CA LEU A 148 -28.54 -1.75 -5.09
C LEU A 148 -28.79 -3.24 -5.34
N SER A 149 -30.04 -3.64 -5.59
CA SER A 149 -30.36 -5.03 -5.92
C SER A 149 -29.63 -5.53 -7.15
N ALA A 150 -29.49 -4.68 -8.19
CA ALA A 150 -28.75 -5.03 -9.38
C ALA A 150 -27.23 -5.16 -9.12
N ALA A 151 -26.65 -4.26 -8.32
CA ALA A 151 -25.24 -4.31 -7.96
C ALA A 151 -24.92 -5.55 -7.10
N ASN A 152 -25.73 -5.84 -6.09
CA ASN A 152 -25.54 -7.00 -5.21
C ASN A 152 -25.65 -8.31 -5.98
N ALA A 153 -26.67 -8.45 -6.83
CA ALA A 153 -26.83 -9.64 -7.67
C ALA A 153 -25.65 -9.86 -8.62
N LEU A 154 -24.93 -8.81 -9.02
CA LEU A 154 -23.71 -8.92 -9.82
C LEU A 154 -22.54 -9.43 -8.96
N ILE A 155 -22.33 -8.83 -7.79
CA ILE A 155 -21.24 -9.17 -6.85
C ILE A 155 -21.35 -10.61 -6.34
N GLU A 156 -22.57 -11.11 -6.09
CA GLU A 156 -22.82 -12.49 -5.64
C GLU A 156 -22.28 -13.57 -6.60
N ASN A 157 -21.98 -13.23 -7.86
CA ASN A 157 -21.37 -14.15 -8.81
C ASN A 157 -19.83 -14.28 -8.65
N ASN A 158 -19.20 -13.45 -7.82
CA ASN A 158 -17.77 -13.53 -7.54
C ASN A 158 -17.49 -14.56 -6.44
N ASN A 159 -16.68 -15.58 -6.74
CA ASN A 159 -16.33 -16.68 -5.81
C ASN A 159 -15.38 -16.27 -4.64
N GLY A 160 -15.44 -15.02 -4.19
CA GLY A 160 -14.61 -14.48 -3.10
C GLY A 160 -15.14 -13.17 -2.49
N ALA A 161 -16.34 -12.72 -2.85
CA ALA A 161 -16.96 -11.54 -2.26
C ALA A 161 -17.44 -11.84 -0.83
N SER A 162 -17.23 -10.91 0.09
CA SER A 162 -17.69 -11.03 1.48
C SER A 162 -18.98 -10.23 1.67
N GLY A 163 -20.11 -10.90 1.44
CA GLY A 163 -21.46 -10.38 1.72
C GLY A 163 -21.69 -10.02 3.19
#